data_AF-A0A8K0PLL9-F1
#
_entry.id   AF-A0A8K0PLL9-F1
#
_cell.length_a   1.000
_cell.length_b   1.000
_cell.length_c   1.000
_cell.angle_alpha   90.00
_cell.angle_beta   90.00
_cell.angle_gamma   90.00
#
_symmetry.space_group_name_H-M   'P 1'
#
loop_
_entity.id
_entity.type
_entity.pdbx_description
1 polymer ?
#
loop_
_entity_poly.entity_id
_entity_poly.type
_entity_poly.pdbx_seq_one_letter_code
_entity_poly.pdbx_strand_id
1 'polypeptide(L)'
;MAVTTTTEPSSKPASEPASEPASEPATKTALELADERPSKPATNPGPNLLGRPIDSHFLVRIPVLLILTLLIQSFSFTSTKNIPTTFLANLAQSTAATFAIQTAVAVPSILLQNEKLYDLSGTGNFVVVIAMSLARTARLNQGPGSEVGVVDVLGAITRILKGEGIYKGGVWEELGVDWRQGWVTALVYVWAVRLGLYTFIRSICRGGDSRFDKFRDNPRKFFAVFMAQGIWVTLCTVPVVAVNSILADGFPSSDWRTSSPAAAFIRAVWFTLGLWSFLRGFAIECLADWQLSKWRLDRHLKKHEEVFCGKGLWDRCRHPNYYGECLVWLGISMCSAAVLMSSAAQKSTRLGFFTVWILCSLTPYFVYKLLRNISIPVIEEKMDWEYMEIKEYRIWRRDRTLRIWLDGAGIIYGCA
;
A
#
# COMPACT_ATOMS: atom_id res chain seq x y z
N MET A 1 11.81 -37.58 103.12
CA MET A 1 12.88 -37.55 102.09
C MET A 1 12.32 -38.34 100.91
N ALA A 2 11.83 -37.72 99.83
CA ALA A 2 12.55 -36.99 98.77
C ALA A 2 13.28 -37.99 97.81
N VAL A 3 13.31 -37.91 96.47
CA VAL A 3 13.13 -36.81 95.47
C VAL A 3 12.49 -37.36 94.16
N THR A 4 12.15 -36.49 93.19
CA THR A 4 11.75 -36.76 91.77
C THR A 4 12.97 -37.13 90.86
N THR A 5 12.96 -37.27 89.51
CA THR A 5 12.11 -36.72 88.41
C THR A 5 12.24 -37.53 87.07
N THR A 6 11.40 -37.20 86.09
CA THR A 6 11.38 -37.51 84.62
C THR A 6 12.66 -37.87 83.84
N THR A 7 12.56 -38.74 82.81
CA THR A 7 12.92 -38.48 81.36
C THR A 7 12.77 -39.71 80.42
N GLU A 8 12.46 -39.49 79.14
CA GLU A 8 12.63 -40.41 77.96
C GLU A 8 14.11 -40.46 77.49
N PRO A 9 14.58 -41.16 76.40
CA PRO A 9 13.91 -41.89 75.30
C PRO A 9 14.57 -43.24 74.86
N SER A 10 14.13 -43.84 73.74
CA SER A 10 15.00 -44.72 72.90
C SER A 10 14.51 -44.85 71.45
N SER A 11 15.41 -44.66 70.48
CA SER A 11 15.17 -44.65 69.03
C SER A 11 15.58 -45.96 68.31
N LYS A 12 15.17 -46.13 67.05
CA LYS A 12 15.76 -47.05 66.06
C LYS A 12 16.07 -46.31 64.76
N PRO A 13 17.09 -46.72 63.98
CA PRO A 13 17.66 -45.91 62.89
C PRO A 13 16.94 -46.08 61.54
N ALA A 14 17.29 -45.18 60.61
CA ALA A 14 16.60 -44.94 59.34
C ALA A 14 17.01 -45.87 58.18
N SER A 15 16.15 -45.92 57.18
CA SER A 15 16.44 -46.39 55.82
C SER A 15 15.98 -45.32 54.82
N GLU A 16 16.90 -44.80 54.00
CA GLU A 16 16.59 -43.81 52.95
C GLU A 16 15.82 -44.46 51.79
N PRO A 17 14.73 -43.85 51.28
CA PRO A 17 14.25 -44.10 49.93
C PRO A 17 15.00 -43.21 48.93
N ALA A 18 15.39 -43.79 47.79
CA ALA A 18 16.18 -43.13 46.76
C ALA A 18 15.45 -41.91 46.13
N SER A 19 16.21 -40.87 45.81
CA SER A 19 15.74 -39.68 45.11
C SER A 19 15.34 -39.98 43.67
N GLU A 20 14.13 -39.58 43.27
CA GLU A 20 13.78 -39.45 41.85
C GLU A 20 14.69 -38.39 41.18
N PRO A 21 15.12 -38.58 39.92
CA PRO A 21 15.82 -37.54 39.18
C PRO A 21 14.84 -36.41 38.86
N ALA A 22 15.18 -35.19 39.30
CA ALA A 22 14.41 -34.00 38.95
C ALA A 22 14.34 -33.84 37.43
N SER A 23 13.12 -33.80 36.88
CA SER A 23 12.90 -33.52 35.47
C SER A 23 13.39 -32.11 35.13
N GLU A 24 14.23 -32.00 34.11
CA GLU A 24 14.61 -30.70 33.57
C GLU A 24 13.35 -29.93 33.14
N PRO A 25 13.27 -28.61 33.41
CA PRO A 25 12.19 -27.79 32.88
C PRO A 25 12.31 -27.79 31.35
N ALA A 26 11.33 -28.39 30.68
CA ALA A 26 11.30 -28.51 29.23
C ALA A 26 11.54 -27.13 28.57
N THR A 27 12.67 -27.02 27.86
CA THR A 27 13.05 -25.78 27.20
C THR A 27 12.12 -25.56 26.01
N LYS A 28 11.03 -24.79 26.23
CA LYS A 28 10.05 -24.45 25.19
C LYS A 28 10.77 -24.00 23.93
N THR A 29 10.38 -24.56 22.79
CA THR A 29 11.00 -24.23 21.51
C THR A 29 10.71 -22.77 21.17
N ALA A 30 11.59 -22.08 20.44
CA ALA A 30 11.39 -20.68 20.06
C ALA A 30 10.07 -20.40 19.30
N LEU A 31 9.43 -21.44 18.74
CA LEU A 31 8.10 -21.41 18.13
C LEU A 31 6.94 -21.40 19.15
N GLU A 32 7.09 -22.07 20.30
CA GLU A 32 6.05 -22.12 21.35
C GLU A 32 6.01 -20.83 22.16
N LEU A 33 7.18 -20.23 22.40
CA LEU A 33 7.30 -18.92 23.06
C LEU A 33 6.78 -17.76 22.19
N ALA A 34 6.54 -17.99 20.89
CA ALA A 34 6.00 -16.99 19.97
C ALA A 34 4.46 -16.94 19.95
N ASP A 35 3.76 -17.97 20.48
CA ASP A 35 2.29 -18.05 20.50
C ASP A 35 1.67 -17.80 21.89
N GLU A 36 2.46 -17.33 22.87
CA GLU A 36 1.94 -16.75 24.12
C GLU A 36 1.26 -15.39 23.86
N ARG A 37 0.09 -15.47 23.22
CA ARG A 37 -0.86 -14.36 23.12
C ARG A 37 -1.35 -14.04 24.54
N PRO A 38 -1.41 -12.77 24.97
CA PRO A 38 -1.99 -12.43 26.25
C PRO A 38 -3.45 -12.92 26.30
N SER A 39 -3.75 -13.79 27.27
CA SER A 39 -5.11 -14.29 27.49
C SER A 39 -6.02 -13.12 27.86
N LYS A 40 -7.15 -13.00 27.17
CA LYS A 40 -8.10 -11.90 27.35
C LYS A 40 -8.60 -11.82 28.81
N PRO A 41 -8.51 -10.68 29.51
CA PRO A 41 -9.20 -10.48 30.78
C PRO A 41 -10.72 -10.57 30.61
N ALA A 42 -11.40 -11.08 31.64
CA ALA A 42 -12.82 -11.42 31.60
C ALA A 42 -13.73 -10.20 31.83
N THR A 43 -13.66 -9.21 30.94
CA THR A 43 -14.46 -7.99 31.00
C THR A 43 -15.28 -7.79 29.73
N ASN A 44 -16.58 -7.54 29.90
CA ASN A 44 -17.49 -7.28 28.78
C ASN A 44 -17.15 -5.92 28.16
N PRO A 45 -16.94 -5.83 26.82
CA PRO A 45 -16.76 -4.55 26.18
C PRO A 45 -18.04 -3.71 26.34
N GLY A 46 -17.88 -2.45 26.74
CA GLY A 46 -18.98 -1.49 26.84
C GLY A 46 -19.73 -1.27 25.52
N PRO A 47 -20.89 -0.60 25.56
CA PRO A 47 -21.90 -0.68 24.51
C PRO A 47 -21.38 -0.32 23.10
N ASN A 48 -21.36 -1.33 22.23
CA ASN A 48 -21.37 -1.23 20.76
C ASN A 48 -20.44 -0.20 20.07
N LEU A 49 -19.21 -0.03 20.55
CA LEU A 49 -18.16 0.63 19.72
C LEU A 49 -17.71 -0.24 18.51
N LEU A 50 -17.88 -1.56 18.60
CA LEU A 50 -17.38 -2.56 17.65
C LEU A 50 -18.24 -2.72 16.38
N GLY A 51 -19.26 -1.87 16.18
CA GLY A 51 -20.31 -2.08 15.18
C GLY A 51 -20.46 -1.00 14.11
N ARG A 52 -19.41 -0.23 13.78
CA ARG A 52 -19.52 0.79 12.72
C ARG A 52 -19.67 0.13 11.34
N PRO A 53 -20.76 0.39 10.58
CA PRO A 53 -20.87 -0.13 9.22
C PRO A 53 -19.79 0.50 8.35
N ILE A 54 -19.01 -0.35 7.67
CA ILE A 54 -18.05 0.08 6.67
C ILE A 54 -18.81 0.63 5.46
N ASP A 55 -18.79 1.96 5.27
CA ASP A 55 -19.24 2.60 4.02
C ASP A 55 -18.33 2.13 2.88
N SER A 56 -18.77 1.05 2.23
CA SER A 56 -18.10 0.36 1.13
C SER A 56 -18.68 0.76 -0.24
N HIS A 57 -19.71 1.61 -0.28
CA HIS A 57 -20.36 2.00 -1.53
C HIS A 57 -19.39 2.67 -2.54
N PHE A 58 -18.31 3.29 -2.05
CA PHE A 58 -17.27 3.86 -2.91
C PHE A 58 -16.56 2.79 -3.78
N LEU A 59 -16.45 1.53 -3.32
CA LEU A 59 -15.85 0.43 -4.08
C LEU A 59 -16.61 0.12 -5.38
N VAL A 60 -17.91 0.43 -5.43
CA VAL A 60 -18.75 0.29 -6.64
C VAL A 60 -18.86 1.62 -7.37
N ARG A 61 -19.12 2.72 -6.64
CA ARG A 61 -19.33 4.05 -7.23
C ARG A 61 -18.10 4.57 -8.00
N ILE A 62 -16.88 4.31 -7.54
CA ILE A 62 -15.66 4.79 -8.21
C ILE A 62 -15.40 4.06 -9.54
N PRO A 63 -15.39 2.72 -9.63
CA PRO A 63 -15.36 2.01 -10.91
C PRO A 63 -16.48 2.43 -11.87
N VAL A 64 -17.72 2.58 -11.37
CA VAL A 64 -18.85 3.02 -12.21
C VAL A 64 -18.62 4.43 -12.73
N LEU A 65 -18.13 5.37 -11.90
CA LEU A 65 -17.83 6.73 -12.35
C LEU A 65 -16.68 6.77 -13.37
N LEU A 66 -15.65 5.94 -13.20
CA LEU A 66 -14.59 5.75 -14.19
C LEU A 66 -15.17 5.25 -15.52
N ILE A 67 -15.96 4.18 -15.51
CA ILE A 67 -16.57 3.61 -16.71
C ILE A 67 -17.48 4.63 -17.42
N LEU A 68 -18.36 5.31 -16.68
CA LEU A 68 -19.23 6.36 -17.23
C LEU A 68 -18.43 7.51 -17.85
N THR A 69 -17.34 7.94 -17.19
CA THR A 69 -16.43 8.97 -17.72
C THR A 69 -15.80 8.54 -19.05
N LEU A 70 -15.33 7.29 -19.14
CA LEU A 70 -14.74 6.74 -20.36
C LEU A 70 -15.77 6.54 -21.49
N LEU A 71 -17.02 6.18 -21.15
CA LEU A 71 -18.12 6.08 -22.12
C LEU A 71 -18.48 7.46 -22.69
N ILE A 72 -18.70 8.47 -21.84
CA ILE A 72 -19.00 9.85 -22.27
C ILE A 72 -17.86 10.42 -23.14
N GLN A 73 -16.61 10.18 -22.75
CA GLN A 73 -15.44 10.54 -23.54
C GLN A 73 -15.44 9.87 -24.92
N SER A 74 -15.83 8.59 -25.00
CA SER A 74 -15.88 7.83 -26.25
C SER A 74 -16.97 8.36 -27.20
N PHE A 75 -18.15 8.72 -26.68
CA PHE A 75 -19.22 9.37 -27.45
C PHE A 75 -18.84 10.76 -27.95
N SER A 76 -17.88 11.45 -27.31
CA SER A 76 -17.45 12.79 -27.71
C SER A 76 -16.48 12.81 -28.90
N PHE A 77 -15.96 11.65 -29.32
CA PHE A 77 -14.91 11.51 -30.36
C PHE A 77 -15.31 10.66 -31.58
N THR A 78 -16.59 10.29 -31.70
CA THR A 78 -17.15 9.37 -32.72
C THR A 78 -17.08 9.83 -34.19
N SER A 79 -16.49 10.99 -34.49
CA SER A 79 -16.40 11.53 -35.86
C SER A 79 -15.27 10.94 -36.72
N THR A 80 -14.37 10.12 -36.15
CA THR A 80 -13.28 9.46 -36.93
C THR A 80 -13.24 7.94 -36.73
N LYS A 81 -13.10 7.19 -37.83
CA LYS A 81 -13.26 5.73 -37.88
C LYS A 81 -12.18 4.96 -37.10
N ASN A 82 -12.63 3.99 -36.31
CA ASN A 82 -11.98 2.71 -35.97
C ASN A 82 -10.51 2.69 -35.49
N ILE A 83 -10.20 3.30 -34.34
CA ILE A 83 -9.14 2.79 -33.45
C ILE A 83 -9.57 3.02 -31.98
N PRO A 84 -9.47 2.04 -31.06
CA PRO A 84 -9.47 2.36 -29.63
C PRO A 84 -8.31 3.32 -29.34
N THR A 85 -8.57 4.42 -28.63
CA THR A 85 -7.53 5.44 -28.37
C THR A 85 -6.31 4.79 -27.71
N THR A 86 -5.10 5.31 -27.94
CA THR A 86 -3.86 4.72 -27.38
C THR A 86 -4.00 4.46 -25.87
N PHE A 87 -4.69 5.38 -25.19
CA PHE A 87 -5.09 5.26 -23.80
C PHE A 87 -6.07 4.13 -23.50
N LEU A 88 -7.20 4.03 -24.20
CA LEU A 88 -8.15 2.93 -23.97
C LEU A 88 -7.51 1.56 -24.23
N ALA A 89 -6.66 1.45 -25.25
CA ALA A 89 -5.91 0.23 -25.52
C ALA A 89 -4.89 -0.11 -24.41
N ASN A 90 -4.11 0.88 -23.96
CA ASN A 90 -3.19 0.70 -22.83
C ASN A 90 -3.92 0.36 -21.53
N LEU A 91 -5.05 1.02 -21.24
CA LEU A 91 -5.86 0.76 -20.04
C LEU A 91 -6.50 -0.63 -20.07
N ALA A 92 -7.07 -1.03 -21.22
CA ALA A 92 -7.64 -2.37 -21.39
C ALA A 92 -6.58 -3.47 -21.22
N GLN A 93 -5.42 -3.33 -21.87
CA GLN A 93 -4.31 -4.27 -21.74
C GLN A 93 -3.77 -4.30 -20.30
N SER A 94 -3.59 -3.14 -19.68
CA SER A 94 -3.13 -3.01 -18.28
C SER A 94 -4.07 -3.69 -17.29
N THR A 95 -5.38 -3.46 -17.46
CA THR A 95 -6.42 -4.09 -16.64
C THR A 95 -6.45 -5.60 -16.86
N ALA A 96 -6.45 -6.05 -18.12
CA ALA A 96 -6.45 -7.48 -18.45
C ALA A 96 -5.22 -8.21 -17.88
N ALA A 97 -4.02 -7.63 -18.03
CA ALA A 97 -2.79 -8.18 -17.43
C ALA A 97 -2.86 -8.21 -15.91
N THR A 98 -3.41 -7.17 -15.26
CA THR A 98 -3.60 -7.14 -13.81
C THR A 98 -4.45 -8.33 -13.35
N PHE A 99 -5.63 -8.53 -13.95
CA PHE A 99 -6.52 -9.64 -13.58
C PHE A 99 -5.97 -11.01 -13.98
N ALA A 100 -5.22 -11.11 -15.08
CA ALA A 100 -4.54 -12.35 -15.48
C ALA A 100 -3.47 -12.75 -14.46
N ILE A 101 -2.60 -11.81 -14.04
CA ILE A 101 -1.58 -12.04 -13.01
C ILE A 101 -2.24 -12.40 -11.67
N GLN A 102 -3.28 -11.67 -11.25
CA GLN A 102 -4.00 -12.01 -10.01
C GLN A 102 -4.63 -13.40 -10.07
N THR A 103 -5.20 -13.79 -11.22
CA THR A 103 -5.78 -15.14 -11.40
C THR A 103 -4.68 -16.21 -11.37
N ALA A 104 -3.57 -15.99 -12.07
CA ALA A 104 -2.43 -16.90 -12.15
C ALA A 104 -1.74 -17.12 -10.79
N VAL A 105 -1.76 -16.13 -9.89
CA VAL A 105 -1.26 -16.27 -8.51
C VAL A 105 -2.36 -16.81 -7.57
N ALA A 106 -3.61 -16.44 -7.75
CA ALA A 106 -4.72 -16.91 -6.91
C ALA A 106 -4.89 -18.43 -6.97
N VAL A 107 -4.81 -19.04 -8.17
CA VAL A 107 -4.97 -20.50 -8.35
C VAL A 107 -3.99 -21.32 -7.48
N PRO A 108 -2.65 -21.18 -7.59
CA PRO A 108 -1.73 -21.89 -6.71
C PRO A 108 -1.84 -21.46 -5.25
N SER A 109 -2.16 -20.19 -4.95
CA SER A 109 -2.35 -19.73 -3.57
C SER A 109 -3.54 -20.42 -2.89
N ILE A 110 -4.63 -20.66 -3.62
CA ILE A 110 -5.81 -21.39 -3.15
C ILE A 110 -5.49 -22.87 -2.97
N LEU A 111 -4.83 -23.51 -3.96
CA LEU A 111 -4.47 -24.93 -3.92
C LEU A 111 -3.48 -25.27 -2.80
N LEU A 112 -2.55 -24.35 -2.49
CA LEU A 112 -1.55 -24.50 -1.43
C LEU A 112 -1.96 -23.83 -0.10
N GLN A 113 -3.17 -23.25 -0.03
CA GLN A 113 -3.67 -22.44 1.10
C GLN A 113 -2.67 -21.38 1.62
N ASN A 114 -1.87 -20.81 0.73
CA ASN A 114 -0.71 -19.99 1.04
C ASN A 114 -0.89 -18.54 0.55
N GLU A 115 -0.97 -17.59 1.48
CA GLU A 115 -1.14 -16.16 1.21
C GLU A 115 0.17 -15.41 0.92
N LYS A 116 1.35 -16.03 1.09
CA LYS A 116 2.65 -15.32 0.95
C LYS A 116 2.85 -14.70 -0.43
N LEU A 117 2.19 -15.25 -1.46
CA LEU A 117 2.23 -14.72 -2.82
C LEU A 117 1.28 -13.53 -3.05
N TYR A 118 0.31 -13.27 -2.15
CA TYR A 118 -0.66 -12.16 -2.30
C TYR A 118 -0.01 -10.77 -2.14
N ASP A 119 0.85 -10.60 -1.12
CA ASP A 119 1.56 -9.33 -0.93
C ASP A 119 2.55 -9.10 -2.09
N LEU A 120 3.11 -10.17 -2.67
CA LEU A 120 4.01 -10.13 -3.82
C LEU A 120 3.28 -9.85 -5.15
N SER A 121 2.10 -10.43 -5.38
CA SER A 121 1.32 -10.22 -6.62
C SER A 121 0.79 -8.79 -6.73
N GLY A 122 0.45 -8.15 -5.61
CA GLY A 122 0.10 -6.73 -5.58
C GLY A 122 1.22 -5.82 -6.10
N THR A 123 2.42 -5.98 -5.55
CA THR A 123 3.61 -5.21 -5.97
C THR A 123 4.05 -5.57 -7.40
N GLY A 124 4.10 -6.86 -7.73
CA GLY A 124 4.44 -7.33 -9.07
C GLY A 124 3.51 -6.75 -10.14
N ASN A 125 2.22 -6.62 -9.83
CA ASN A 125 1.26 -5.98 -10.73
C ASN A 125 1.56 -4.50 -10.98
N PHE A 126 1.81 -3.69 -9.95
CA PHE A 126 2.21 -2.29 -10.15
C PHE A 126 3.46 -2.17 -11.05
N VAL A 127 4.46 -3.01 -10.81
CA VAL A 127 5.71 -3.04 -11.59
C VAL A 127 5.45 -3.44 -13.05
N VAL A 128 4.84 -4.60 -13.29
CA VAL A 128 4.67 -5.17 -14.64
C VAL A 128 3.70 -4.34 -15.48
N VAL A 129 2.59 -3.88 -14.90
CA VAL A 129 1.53 -3.20 -15.64
C VAL A 129 1.95 -1.79 -16.06
N ILE A 130 2.61 -1.03 -15.18
CA ILE A 130 3.15 0.28 -15.54
C ILE A 130 4.26 0.13 -16.58
N ALA A 131 5.21 -0.80 -16.38
CA ALA A 131 6.26 -1.05 -17.36
C ALA A 131 5.70 -1.49 -18.73
N MET A 132 4.68 -2.36 -18.75
CA MET A 132 4.02 -2.79 -19.98
C MET A 132 3.32 -1.63 -20.70
N SER A 133 2.66 -0.73 -19.96
CA SER A 133 2.01 0.46 -20.55
C SER A 133 3.02 1.42 -21.22
N LEU A 134 4.20 1.62 -20.60
CA LEU A 134 5.26 2.43 -21.17
C LEU A 134 5.94 1.73 -22.37
N ALA A 135 6.23 0.43 -22.24
CA ALA A 135 6.83 -0.39 -23.29
C ALA A 135 5.96 -0.44 -24.56
N ARG A 136 4.62 -0.52 -24.43
CA ARG A 136 3.74 -0.46 -25.59
C ARG A 136 3.87 0.87 -26.34
N THR A 137 3.97 1.99 -25.62
CA THR A 137 4.14 3.33 -26.21
C THR A 137 5.54 3.51 -26.83
N ALA A 138 6.59 2.99 -26.18
CA ALA A 138 7.93 2.93 -26.75
C ALA A 138 7.95 2.23 -28.13
N ARG A 139 7.34 1.03 -28.24
CA ARG A 139 7.21 0.33 -29.54
C ARG A 139 6.47 1.16 -30.58
N LEU A 140 5.36 1.80 -30.19
CA LEU A 140 4.55 2.62 -31.11
C LEU A 140 5.32 3.85 -31.61
N ASN A 141 6.18 4.43 -30.78
CA ASN A 141 7.02 5.58 -31.14
C ASN A 141 8.22 5.18 -32.02
N GLN A 142 8.80 3.99 -31.80
CA GLN A 142 9.92 3.47 -32.60
C GLN A 142 9.47 2.87 -33.96
N GLY A 143 8.20 2.46 -34.06
CA GLY A 143 7.60 1.97 -35.30
C GLY A 143 7.53 0.44 -35.44
N PRO A 144 7.03 -0.06 -36.59
CA PRO A 144 6.84 -1.49 -36.83
C PRO A 144 8.16 -2.26 -36.75
N GLY A 145 8.17 -3.36 -35.97
CA GLY A 145 9.36 -4.19 -35.75
C GLY A 145 10.13 -3.90 -34.45
N SER A 146 9.76 -2.86 -33.68
CA SER A 146 10.32 -2.65 -32.34
C SER A 146 9.84 -3.71 -31.35
N GLU A 147 10.79 -4.38 -30.69
CA GLU A 147 10.53 -5.45 -29.70
C GLU A 147 10.48 -4.97 -28.25
N VAL A 148 10.65 -3.66 -27.98
CA VAL A 148 10.84 -3.06 -26.64
C VAL A 148 9.91 -3.65 -25.57
N GLY A 149 10.44 -4.44 -24.66
CA GLY A 149 9.72 -5.22 -23.67
C GLY A 149 9.49 -4.51 -22.34
N VAL A 150 8.84 -5.22 -21.43
CA VAL A 150 8.84 -4.87 -19.99
C VAL A 150 10.28 -4.87 -19.46
N VAL A 151 11.11 -5.81 -19.91
CA VAL A 151 12.52 -5.95 -19.49
C VAL A 151 13.32 -4.69 -19.80
N ASP A 152 13.12 -4.07 -20.97
CA ASP A 152 13.84 -2.85 -21.36
C ASP A 152 13.46 -1.64 -20.50
N VAL A 153 12.18 -1.51 -20.13
CA VAL A 153 11.73 -0.47 -19.17
C VAL A 153 12.37 -0.69 -17.79
N LEU A 154 12.45 -1.94 -17.33
CA LEU A 154 13.11 -2.27 -16.06
C LEU A 154 14.63 -2.06 -16.12
N GLY A 155 15.24 -2.35 -17.27
CA GLY A 155 16.64 -2.05 -17.58
C GLY A 155 16.92 -0.55 -17.55
N ALA A 156 16.07 0.25 -18.20
CA ALA A 156 16.13 1.71 -18.19
C ALA A 156 16.07 2.28 -16.76
N ILE A 157 15.11 1.83 -15.94
CA ILE A 157 15.02 2.21 -14.52
C ILE A 157 16.31 1.81 -13.77
N THR A 158 16.82 0.60 -14.01
CA THR A 158 18.04 0.10 -13.34
C THR A 158 19.29 0.91 -13.72
N ARG A 159 19.43 1.30 -15.00
CA ARG A 159 20.51 2.18 -15.49
C ARG A 159 20.46 3.55 -14.83
N ILE A 160 19.26 4.15 -14.74
CA ILE A 160 19.05 5.44 -14.07
C ILE A 160 19.37 5.36 -12.58
N LEU A 161 18.97 4.28 -11.89
CA LEU A 161 19.32 4.07 -10.48
C LEU A 161 20.83 3.88 -10.24
N LYS A 162 21.59 3.46 -11.27
CA LYS A 162 23.06 3.41 -11.27
C LYS A 162 23.72 4.75 -11.62
N GLY A 163 22.95 5.80 -11.89
CA GLY A 163 23.45 7.13 -12.26
C GLY A 163 23.58 7.40 -13.76
N GLU A 164 23.23 6.43 -14.62
CA GLU A 164 23.34 6.60 -16.07
C GLU A 164 22.28 7.58 -16.61
N GLY A 165 22.69 8.50 -17.48
CA GLY A 165 21.78 9.34 -18.29
C GLY A 165 20.93 10.39 -17.56
N ILE A 166 20.99 10.48 -16.22
CA ILE A 166 20.23 11.44 -15.39
C ILE A 166 20.33 12.88 -15.92
N TYR A 167 21.52 13.28 -16.39
CA TYR A 167 21.81 14.66 -16.82
C TYR A 167 21.54 14.97 -18.29
N LYS A 168 21.09 14.01 -19.11
CA LYS A 168 20.89 14.19 -20.56
C LYS A 168 19.59 13.63 -21.13
N GLY A 169 18.68 13.09 -20.32
CA GLY A 169 17.43 12.46 -20.82
C GLY A 169 17.62 11.12 -21.54
N GLY A 170 18.86 10.79 -21.92
CA GLY A 170 19.23 9.72 -22.85
C GLY A 170 18.55 8.38 -22.63
N VAL A 171 18.51 7.83 -21.41
CA VAL A 171 17.97 6.47 -21.19
C VAL A 171 16.46 6.37 -21.54
N TRP A 172 15.69 7.44 -21.36
CA TRP A 172 14.28 7.47 -21.76
C TRP A 172 14.11 7.76 -23.26
N GLU A 173 14.95 8.63 -23.81
CA GLU A 173 14.94 8.98 -25.24
C GLU A 173 15.43 7.82 -26.13
N GLU A 174 16.44 7.06 -25.68
CA GLU A 174 16.89 5.76 -26.24
C GLU A 174 15.73 4.75 -26.28
N LEU A 175 14.91 4.72 -25.24
CA LEU A 175 13.70 3.89 -25.16
C LEU A 175 12.55 4.44 -26.02
N GLY A 176 12.68 5.63 -26.60
CA GLY A 176 11.65 6.27 -27.43
C GLY A 176 10.48 6.85 -26.65
N VAL A 177 10.68 7.29 -25.40
CA VAL A 177 9.64 7.88 -24.53
C VAL A 177 10.11 9.21 -23.91
N ASP A 178 9.19 10.12 -23.62
CA ASP A 178 9.55 11.40 -22.99
C ASP A 178 9.92 11.17 -21.52
N TRP A 179 10.95 11.88 -21.06
CA TRP A 179 11.47 11.76 -19.69
C TRP A 179 10.37 11.88 -18.64
N ARG A 180 9.31 12.68 -18.85
CA ARG A 180 8.21 12.81 -17.88
C ARG A 180 7.43 11.52 -17.70
N GLN A 181 7.23 10.71 -18.76
CA GLN A 181 6.61 9.39 -18.66
C GLN A 181 7.49 8.44 -17.83
N GLY A 182 8.79 8.47 -18.13
CA GLY A 182 9.81 7.71 -17.42
C GLY A 182 9.86 8.05 -15.94
N TRP A 183 9.86 9.33 -15.58
CA TRP A 183 9.85 9.78 -14.19
C TRP A 183 8.55 9.38 -13.46
N VAL A 184 7.36 9.64 -14.01
CA VAL A 184 6.10 9.23 -13.34
C VAL A 184 6.02 7.70 -13.17
N THR A 185 6.50 6.94 -14.16
CA THR A 185 6.69 5.48 -14.07
C THR A 185 7.66 5.10 -12.96
N ALA A 186 8.81 5.77 -12.85
CA ALA A 186 9.81 5.52 -11.81
C ALA A 186 9.30 5.83 -10.40
N LEU A 187 8.46 6.86 -10.22
CA LEU A 187 7.82 7.17 -8.93
C LEU A 187 6.96 5.99 -8.43
N VAL A 188 6.14 5.40 -9.31
CA VAL A 188 5.36 4.19 -8.96
C VAL A 188 6.29 3.02 -8.67
N TYR A 189 7.31 2.81 -9.48
CA TYR A 189 8.26 1.70 -9.32
C TYR A 189 8.98 1.75 -7.96
N VAL A 190 9.54 2.91 -7.60
CA VAL A 190 10.22 3.14 -6.32
C VAL A 190 9.27 2.92 -5.14
N TRP A 191 8.04 3.44 -5.21
CA TRP A 191 7.05 3.21 -4.16
C TRP A 191 6.64 1.74 -4.03
N ALA A 192 6.35 1.08 -5.16
CA ALA A 192 5.85 -0.29 -5.21
C ALA A 192 6.91 -1.30 -4.73
N VAL A 193 8.14 -1.19 -5.21
CA VAL A 193 9.25 -2.06 -4.78
C VAL A 193 9.51 -1.90 -3.29
N ARG A 194 9.54 -0.66 -2.77
CA ARG A 194 9.69 -0.41 -1.33
C ARG A 194 8.50 -0.96 -0.52
N LEU A 195 7.26 -0.84 -1.01
CA LEU A 195 6.08 -1.37 -0.30
C LEU A 195 6.14 -2.89 -0.23
N GLY A 196 6.35 -3.53 -1.38
CA GLY A 196 6.37 -4.98 -1.52
C GLY A 196 7.49 -5.63 -0.73
N LEU A 197 8.68 -5.03 -0.74
CA LEU A 197 9.79 -5.53 0.06
C LEU A 197 9.48 -5.46 1.56
N TYR A 198 8.88 -4.35 2.04
CA TYR A 198 8.47 -4.21 3.43
C TYR A 198 7.36 -5.19 3.83
N THR A 199 6.30 -5.34 3.02
CA THR A 199 5.20 -6.27 3.31
C THR A 199 5.65 -7.73 3.23
N PHE A 200 6.47 -8.10 2.25
CA PHE A 200 7.01 -9.44 2.08
C PHE A 200 7.94 -9.85 3.23
N ILE A 201 8.91 -9.00 3.61
CA ILE A 201 9.77 -9.24 4.78
C ILE A 201 8.91 -9.39 6.04
N ARG A 202 7.94 -8.47 6.26
CA ARG A 202 7.00 -8.54 7.38
C ARG A 202 6.20 -9.84 7.40
N SER A 203 5.77 -10.34 6.25
CA SER A 203 4.99 -11.58 6.11
C SER A 203 5.85 -12.80 6.49
N ILE A 204 7.08 -12.89 5.98
CA ILE A 204 8.04 -13.94 6.34
C ILE A 204 8.33 -13.91 7.86
N CYS A 205 8.68 -12.75 8.41
CA CYS A 205 9.03 -12.62 9.83
C CYS A 205 7.86 -12.87 10.80
N ARG A 206 6.62 -12.91 10.32
CA ARG A 206 5.42 -13.19 11.13
C ARG A 206 4.87 -14.60 10.95
N GLY A 207 5.46 -15.41 10.08
CA GLY A 207 4.94 -16.75 9.76
C GLY A 207 3.68 -16.77 8.87
N GLY A 208 3.10 -15.61 8.57
CA GLY A 208 1.88 -15.45 7.78
C GLY A 208 1.14 -14.14 8.12
N ASP A 209 -0.04 -13.94 7.53
CA ASP A 209 -0.89 -12.78 7.82
C ASP A 209 -2.31 -13.20 8.24
N SER A 210 -2.64 -12.95 9.52
CA SER A 210 -3.89 -13.39 10.17
C SER A 210 -5.18 -12.79 9.56
N ARG A 211 -5.07 -11.88 8.58
CA ARG A 211 -6.21 -11.41 7.78
C ARG A 211 -6.77 -12.52 6.89
N PHE A 212 -5.94 -13.49 6.48
CA PHE A 212 -6.34 -14.55 5.55
C PHE A 212 -6.96 -15.77 6.22
N ASP A 213 -6.79 -15.94 7.54
CA ASP A 213 -7.35 -17.06 8.31
C ASP A 213 -8.88 -17.18 8.10
N LYS A 214 -9.60 -16.05 7.99
CA LYS A 214 -11.06 -16.00 7.74
C LYS A 214 -11.48 -16.35 6.30
N PHE A 215 -10.53 -16.53 5.39
CA PHE A 215 -10.77 -16.71 3.96
C PHE A 215 -10.19 -18.01 3.38
N ARG A 216 -9.12 -18.59 3.97
CA ARG A 216 -8.47 -19.83 3.48
C ARG A 216 -9.46 -21.00 3.29
N ASP A 217 -10.45 -21.13 4.16
CA ASP A 217 -11.46 -22.21 4.14
C ASP A 217 -12.46 -22.11 2.98
N ASN A 218 -12.51 -20.98 2.26
CA ASN A 218 -13.47 -20.75 1.19
C ASN A 218 -12.78 -20.24 -0.08
N PRO A 219 -12.49 -21.12 -1.06
CA PRO A 219 -11.83 -20.78 -2.31
C PRO A 219 -12.44 -19.59 -3.05
N ARG A 220 -13.78 -19.44 -3.03
CA ARG A 220 -14.47 -18.32 -3.69
C ARG A 220 -14.20 -16.99 -2.99
N LYS A 221 -14.22 -16.97 -1.65
CA LYS A 221 -13.88 -15.78 -0.86
C LYS A 221 -12.40 -15.43 -1.02
N PHE A 222 -11.50 -16.42 -0.97
CA PHE A 222 -10.07 -16.18 -1.14
C PHE A 222 -9.75 -15.62 -2.53
N PHE A 223 -10.32 -16.19 -3.59
CA PHE A 223 -10.23 -15.66 -4.97
C PHE A 223 -10.72 -14.21 -5.07
N ALA A 224 -11.84 -13.87 -4.40
CA ALA A 224 -12.37 -12.51 -4.39
C ALA A 224 -11.40 -11.49 -3.77
N VAL A 225 -10.53 -11.88 -2.82
CA VAL A 225 -9.50 -10.98 -2.28
C VAL A 225 -8.45 -10.64 -3.34
N PHE A 226 -7.99 -11.62 -4.13
CA PHE A 226 -7.08 -11.37 -5.27
C PHE A 226 -7.72 -10.48 -6.34
N MET A 227 -9.01 -10.67 -6.63
CA MET A 227 -9.74 -9.80 -7.57
C MET A 227 -9.91 -8.38 -7.04
N ALA A 228 -10.15 -8.20 -5.73
CA ALA A 228 -10.19 -6.88 -5.10
C ALA A 228 -8.83 -6.17 -5.16
N GLN A 229 -7.72 -6.90 -5.02
CA GLN A 229 -6.37 -6.38 -5.26
C GLN A 229 -6.16 -5.95 -6.72
N GLY A 230 -6.73 -6.69 -7.69
CA GLY A 230 -6.74 -6.31 -9.09
C GLY A 230 -7.50 -5.00 -9.38
N ILE A 231 -8.66 -4.81 -8.74
CA ILE A 231 -9.42 -3.56 -8.78
C ILE A 231 -8.60 -2.40 -8.19
N TRP A 232 -7.94 -2.61 -7.04
CA TRP A 232 -7.05 -1.62 -6.43
C TRP A 232 -5.97 -1.16 -7.41
N VAL A 233 -5.16 -2.09 -7.93
CA VAL A 233 -4.06 -1.74 -8.85
C VAL A 233 -4.60 -1.01 -10.08
N THR A 234 -5.70 -1.49 -10.65
CA THR A 234 -6.33 -0.85 -11.82
C THR A 234 -6.68 0.62 -11.52
N LEU A 235 -7.40 0.90 -10.41
CA LEU A 235 -7.82 2.25 -10.04
C LEU A 235 -6.67 3.18 -9.64
N CYS A 236 -5.56 2.64 -9.14
CA CYS A 236 -4.39 3.44 -8.78
C CYS A 236 -3.48 3.73 -9.99
N THR A 237 -3.42 2.82 -10.97
CA THR A 237 -2.54 2.97 -12.13
C THR A 237 -3.13 3.87 -13.24
N VAL A 238 -4.43 4.12 -13.27
CA VAL A 238 -5.12 4.96 -14.29
C VAL A 238 -4.37 6.24 -14.71
N PRO A 239 -3.98 7.17 -13.82
CA PRO A 239 -3.32 8.41 -14.22
C PRO A 239 -1.95 8.18 -14.87
N VAL A 240 -1.22 7.16 -14.40
CA VAL A 240 0.11 6.81 -14.93
C VAL A 240 -0.01 6.10 -16.27
N VAL A 241 -0.99 5.20 -16.41
CA VAL A 241 -1.33 4.58 -17.70
C VAL A 241 -1.76 5.64 -18.70
N ALA A 242 -2.51 6.67 -18.30
CA ALA A 242 -2.85 7.81 -19.15
C ALA A 242 -1.62 8.59 -19.62
N VAL A 243 -0.68 8.94 -18.73
CA VAL A 243 0.61 9.57 -19.09
C VAL A 243 1.42 8.69 -20.04
N ASN A 244 1.52 7.39 -19.73
CA ASN A 244 2.22 6.42 -20.55
C ASN A 244 1.52 6.14 -21.89
N SER A 245 0.33 6.71 -22.15
CA SER A 245 -0.41 6.55 -23.42
C SER A 245 -0.29 7.73 -24.37
N ILE A 246 0.45 8.77 -23.99
CA ILE A 246 0.82 9.86 -24.89
C ILE A 246 1.90 9.30 -25.83
N LEU A 247 1.71 9.44 -27.15
CA LEU A 247 2.71 9.07 -28.16
C LEU A 247 3.70 10.22 -28.37
N ALA A 248 4.77 9.99 -29.15
CA ALA A 248 5.80 10.99 -29.42
C ALA A 248 5.25 12.31 -30.01
N ASP A 249 4.15 12.25 -30.78
CA ASP A 249 3.44 13.41 -31.33
C ASP A 249 2.75 14.28 -30.26
N GLY A 250 2.39 13.66 -29.13
CA GLY A 250 1.81 14.30 -27.97
C GLY A 250 2.84 14.89 -27.02
N PHE A 251 4.14 14.68 -27.27
CA PHE A 251 5.20 15.24 -26.43
C PHE A 251 5.72 16.59 -26.88
N PRO A 252 5.89 17.54 -25.94
CA PRO A 252 5.84 18.94 -26.29
C PRO A 252 7.25 19.55 -26.30
N SER A 253 8.20 18.91 -26.98
CA SER A 253 9.54 19.49 -27.25
C SER A 253 9.42 20.85 -27.96
N SER A 254 8.38 20.97 -28.81
CA SER A 254 7.76 22.23 -29.25
C SER A 254 6.72 22.78 -28.26
N ASP A 255 5.69 21.99 -27.90
CA ASP A 255 4.44 22.54 -27.35
C ASP A 255 4.49 23.12 -25.91
N TRP A 256 5.55 22.84 -25.16
CA TRP A 256 5.77 23.45 -23.84
C TRP A 256 6.28 24.88 -23.98
N ARG A 257 6.82 25.24 -25.16
CA ARG A 257 7.25 26.58 -25.56
C ARG A 257 6.20 27.34 -26.39
N THR A 258 5.34 26.67 -27.16
CA THR A 258 4.24 27.32 -27.91
C THR A 258 2.93 27.48 -27.12
N SER A 259 2.82 26.86 -25.94
CA SER A 259 1.85 27.31 -24.92
C SER A 259 2.17 28.74 -24.46
N SER A 260 1.16 29.50 -23.99
CA SER A 260 1.44 30.77 -23.32
C SER A 260 2.40 30.56 -22.13
N PRO A 261 3.35 31.48 -21.86
CA PRO A 261 4.32 31.30 -20.77
C PRO A 261 3.68 31.03 -19.41
N ALA A 262 2.52 31.64 -19.15
CA ALA A 262 1.71 31.38 -17.95
C ALA A 262 1.21 29.93 -17.86
N ALA A 263 0.71 29.34 -18.95
CA ALA A 263 0.25 27.95 -18.95
C ALA A 263 1.41 26.96 -18.79
N ALA A 264 2.58 27.26 -19.36
CA ALA A 264 3.80 26.48 -19.15
C ALA A 264 4.26 26.55 -17.68
N PHE A 265 4.28 27.75 -17.09
CA PHE A 265 4.62 27.97 -15.68
C PHE A 265 3.66 27.23 -14.73
N ILE A 266 2.35 27.35 -14.92
CA ILE A 266 1.34 26.66 -14.08
C ILE A 266 1.56 25.15 -14.08
N ARG A 267 1.80 24.53 -15.25
CA ARG A 267 2.08 23.08 -15.32
C ARG A 267 3.40 22.71 -14.66
N ALA A 268 4.44 23.52 -14.80
CA ALA A 268 5.72 23.28 -14.13
C ALA A 268 5.60 23.37 -12.60
N VAL A 269 4.88 24.36 -12.08
CA VAL A 269 4.56 24.48 -10.64
C VAL A 269 3.74 23.28 -10.17
N TRP A 270 2.69 22.88 -10.91
CA TRP A 270 1.84 21.75 -10.53
C TRP A 270 2.60 20.42 -10.51
N PHE A 271 3.48 20.17 -11.49
CA PHE A 271 4.37 19.01 -11.51
C PHE A 271 5.35 19.03 -10.33
N THR A 272 5.93 20.19 -10.01
CA THR A 272 6.87 20.36 -8.89
C THR A 272 6.18 20.12 -7.54
N LEU A 273 4.96 20.63 -7.36
CA LEU A 273 4.14 20.36 -6.16
C LEU A 273 3.75 18.87 -6.07
N GLY A 274 3.47 18.21 -7.20
CA GLY A 274 3.25 16.77 -7.25
C GLY A 274 4.48 15.97 -6.81
N LEU A 275 5.66 16.30 -7.33
CA LEU A 275 6.92 15.68 -6.93
C LEU A 275 7.23 15.92 -5.45
N TRP A 276 7.00 17.13 -4.94
CA TRP A 276 7.14 17.45 -3.51
C TRP A 276 6.17 16.63 -2.65
N SER A 277 4.90 16.51 -3.07
CA SER A 277 3.90 15.68 -2.38
C SER A 277 4.33 14.21 -2.34
N PHE A 278 4.82 13.67 -3.47
CA PHE A 278 5.34 12.32 -3.53
C PHE A 278 6.53 12.12 -2.58
N LEU A 279 7.55 12.98 -2.65
CA LEU A 279 8.76 12.84 -1.84
C LEU A 279 8.45 12.96 -0.34
N ARG A 280 7.58 13.90 0.04
CA ARG A 280 7.10 14.06 1.42
C ARG A 280 6.28 12.85 1.87
N GLY A 281 5.40 12.33 1.03
CA GLY A 281 4.60 11.14 1.31
C GLY A 281 5.47 9.91 1.52
N PHE A 282 6.36 9.63 0.58
CA PHE A 282 7.30 8.51 0.60
C PHE A 282 8.23 8.56 1.82
N ALA A 283 8.75 9.74 2.16
CA ALA A 283 9.58 9.91 3.36
C ALA A 283 8.81 9.66 4.67
N ILE A 284 7.56 10.16 4.77
CA ILE A 284 6.69 9.90 5.93
C ILE A 284 6.35 8.41 6.02
N GLU A 285 6.03 7.76 4.91
CA GLU A 285 5.70 6.33 4.87
C GLU A 285 6.90 5.47 5.30
N CYS A 286 8.07 5.68 4.71
CA CYS A 286 9.31 4.99 5.09
C CYS A 286 9.67 5.19 6.56
N LEU A 287 9.59 6.42 7.07
CA LEU A 287 9.92 6.73 8.46
C LEU A 287 8.92 6.13 9.43
N ALA A 288 7.62 6.12 9.10
CA ALA A 288 6.57 5.50 9.90
C ALA A 288 6.77 3.99 10.01
N ASP A 289 6.98 3.31 8.88
CA ASP A 289 7.21 1.86 8.82
C ASP A 289 8.50 1.46 9.52
N TRP A 290 9.59 2.21 9.35
CA TRP A 290 10.85 2.00 10.09
C TRP A 290 10.66 2.17 11.60
N GLN A 291 10.01 3.25 12.05
CA GLN A 291 9.73 3.48 13.48
C GLN A 291 8.94 2.32 14.09
N LEU A 292 7.89 1.86 13.38
CA LEU A 292 7.02 0.80 13.88
C LEU A 292 7.71 -0.58 13.87
N SER A 293 8.52 -0.89 12.84
CA SER A 293 9.31 -2.13 12.81
C SER A 293 10.44 -2.15 13.83
N LYS A 294 11.13 -1.02 14.04
CA LYS A 294 12.14 -0.89 15.09
C LYS A 294 11.50 -1.08 16.48
N TRP A 295 10.39 -0.42 16.76
CA TRP A 295 9.65 -0.57 18.02
C TRP A 295 9.20 -2.02 18.27
N ARG A 296 8.69 -2.72 17.24
CA ARG A 296 8.37 -4.16 17.35
C ARG A 296 9.58 -5.02 17.66
N LEU A 297 10.72 -4.74 17.02
CA LEU A 297 11.97 -5.47 17.24
C LEU A 297 12.53 -5.21 18.65
N ASP A 298 12.54 -3.96 19.11
CA ASP A 298 13.01 -3.59 20.44
C ASP A 298 12.11 -4.20 21.55
N ARG A 299 10.79 -4.30 21.32
CA ARG A 299 9.87 -5.08 22.18
C ARG A 299 10.19 -6.57 22.20
N HIS A 300 10.42 -7.19 21.04
CA HIS A 300 10.80 -8.60 20.94
C HIS A 300 12.12 -8.90 21.65
N LEU A 301 13.08 -7.97 21.58
CA LEU A 301 14.35 -8.00 22.31
C LEU A 301 14.22 -7.60 23.80
N LYS A 302 12.99 -7.51 24.34
CA LYS A 302 12.67 -7.17 25.74
C LYS A 302 13.29 -5.86 26.24
N LYS A 303 13.53 -4.89 25.34
CA LYS A 303 14.08 -3.57 25.70
C LYS A 303 13.03 -2.61 26.27
N HIS A 304 11.75 -2.90 26.04
CA HIS A 304 10.62 -2.19 26.63
C HIS A 304 9.37 -3.08 26.62
N GLU A 305 8.43 -2.77 27.51
CA GLU A 305 7.16 -3.50 27.67
C GLU A 305 5.95 -2.76 27.08
N GLU A 306 6.18 -1.61 26.42
CA GLU A 306 5.13 -0.79 25.80
C GLU A 306 4.21 -1.62 24.89
N VAL A 307 2.90 -1.47 25.09
CA VAL A 307 1.87 -2.26 24.40
C VAL A 307 1.54 -1.77 22.99
N PHE A 308 1.68 -0.47 22.71
CA PHE A 308 1.49 0.14 21.40
C PHE A 308 2.60 1.16 21.08
N CYS A 309 2.83 1.45 19.80
CA CYS A 309 3.82 2.44 19.38
C CYS A 309 3.21 3.85 19.47
N GLY A 310 3.62 4.63 20.46
CA GLY A 310 3.17 6.01 20.68
C GLY A 310 4.28 7.06 20.54
N LYS A 311 5.30 6.81 19.70
CA LYS A 311 6.52 7.64 19.60
C LYS A 311 6.78 8.13 18.18
N GLY A 312 7.45 9.27 18.04
CA GLY A 312 7.86 9.83 16.75
C GLY A 312 6.65 10.28 15.92
N LEU A 313 6.50 9.75 14.70
CA LEU A 313 5.32 10.01 13.88
C LEU A 313 4.05 9.40 14.47
N TRP A 314 4.19 8.29 15.23
CA TRP A 314 3.07 7.59 15.86
C TRP A 314 2.54 8.28 17.12
N ASP A 315 3.26 9.26 17.67
CA ASP A 315 2.68 10.21 18.63
C ASP A 315 1.78 11.22 17.91
N ARG A 316 2.20 11.76 16.76
CA ARG A 316 1.45 12.80 16.04
C ARG A 316 0.25 12.26 15.26
N CYS A 317 0.23 10.97 14.96
CA CYS A 317 -0.72 10.33 14.06
C CYS A 317 -0.88 8.84 14.42
N ARG A 318 -2.11 8.30 14.38
CA ARG A 318 -2.31 6.85 14.57
C ARG A 318 -1.90 5.98 13.39
N HIS A 319 -1.89 6.53 12.17
CA HIS A 319 -1.56 5.83 10.92
C HIS A 319 -0.71 6.71 9.97
N PRO A 320 0.52 7.12 10.36
CA PRO A 320 1.33 8.04 9.58
C PRO A 320 1.77 7.46 8.24
N ASN A 321 1.94 6.14 8.16
CA ASN A 321 2.17 5.41 6.92
C ASN A 321 1.04 5.62 5.89
N TYR A 322 -0.23 5.50 6.30
CA TYR A 322 -1.38 5.73 5.42
C TYR A 322 -1.53 7.19 4.97
N TYR A 323 -1.11 8.15 5.80
CA TYR A 323 -0.99 9.54 5.36
C TYR A 323 0.12 9.72 4.29
N GLY A 324 1.26 9.04 4.47
CA GLY A 324 2.33 8.98 3.48
C GLY A 324 1.85 8.41 2.14
N GLU A 325 1.15 7.28 2.17
CA GLU A 325 0.57 6.64 0.99
C GLU A 325 -0.44 7.55 0.26
N CYS A 326 -1.32 8.25 1.00
CA CYS A 326 -2.22 9.24 0.40
C CYS A 326 -1.46 10.37 -0.33
N LEU A 327 -0.36 10.87 0.25
CA LEU A 327 0.47 11.92 -0.36
C LEU A 327 1.28 11.42 -1.57
N VAL A 328 1.71 10.16 -1.56
CA VAL A 328 2.35 9.48 -2.71
C VAL A 328 1.40 9.47 -3.89
N TRP A 329 0.18 8.94 -3.72
CA TRP A 329 -0.79 8.83 -4.80
C TRP A 329 -1.33 10.19 -5.26
N LEU A 330 -1.47 11.15 -4.34
CA LEU A 330 -1.75 12.55 -4.69
C LEU A 330 -0.62 13.14 -5.56
N GLY A 331 0.64 12.92 -5.17
CA GLY A 331 1.80 13.42 -5.91
C GLY A 331 1.92 12.85 -7.31
N ILE A 332 1.76 11.53 -7.45
CA ILE A 332 1.73 10.82 -8.75
C ILE A 332 0.60 11.37 -9.63
N SER A 333 -0.61 11.56 -9.08
CA SER A 333 -1.73 12.15 -9.81
C SER A 333 -1.51 13.60 -10.21
N MET A 334 -0.87 14.42 -9.36
CA MET A 334 -0.54 15.81 -9.69
C MET A 334 0.50 15.90 -10.81
N CYS A 335 1.58 15.10 -10.74
CA CYS A 335 2.54 14.99 -11.83
C CYS A 335 1.86 14.53 -13.13
N SER A 336 0.98 13.54 -13.05
CA SER A 336 0.25 13.01 -14.21
C SER A 336 -0.68 14.06 -14.84
N ALA A 337 -1.45 14.77 -14.01
CA ALA A 337 -2.30 15.87 -14.45
C ALA A 337 -1.48 16.99 -15.13
N ALA A 338 -0.33 17.38 -14.57
CA ALA A 338 0.52 18.42 -15.17
C ALA A 338 0.96 18.09 -16.61
N VAL A 339 1.22 16.81 -16.91
CA VAL A 339 1.56 16.34 -18.27
C VAL A 339 0.32 16.27 -19.17
N LEU A 340 -0.74 15.60 -18.70
CA LEU A 340 -1.98 15.35 -19.44
C LEU A 340 -2.81 16.62 -19.71
N MET A 341 -2.57 17.71 -19.00
CA MET A 341 -3.23 19.01 -19.19
C MET A 341 -2.63 19.84 -20.33
N SER A 342 -1.62 19.34 -21.05
CA SER A 342 -1.14 19.95 -22.30
C SER A 342 -2.05 19.59 -23.48
N SER A 343 -2.25 20.53 -24.41
CA SER A 343 -3.12 20.32 -25.57
C SER A 343 -2.60 19.23 -26.52
N ALA A 344 -1.28 19.07 -26.65
CA ALA A 344 -0.65 17.96 -27.35
C ALA A 344 -1.00 16.60 -26.71
N ALA A 345 -0.83 16.45 -25.40
CA ALA A 345 -1.20 15.22 -24.68
C ALA A 345 -2.69 14.89 -24.84
N GLN A 346 -3.58 15.87 -24.65
CA GLN A 346 -5.04 15.70 -24.81
C GLN A 346 -5.44 15.23 -26.21
N LYS A 347 -4.77 15.73 -27.26
CA LYS A 347 -4.98 15.27 -28.65
C LYS A 347 -4.48 13.83 -28.84
N SER A 348 -3.25 13.52 -28.42
CA SER A 348 -2.62 12.21 -28.58
C SER A 348 -3.37 11.10 -27.82
N THR A 349 -3.75 11.34 -26.56
CA THR A 349 -4.55 10.37 -25.77
C THR A 349 -6.05 10.39 -26.11
N ARG A 350 -6.53 11.42 -26.83
CA ARG A 350 -7.95 11.79 -27.00
C ARG A 350 -8.68 11.85 -25.65
N LEU A 351 -8.15 12.63 -24.71
CA LEU A 351 -8.75 12.88 -23.40
C LEU A 351 -9.16 14.35 -23.28
N GLY A 352 -10.43 14.61 -22.98
CA GLY A 352 -10.92 15.97 -22.73
C GLY A 352 -10.40 16.54 -21.41
N PHE A 353 -10.36 17.87 -21.30
CA PHE A 353 -9.94 18.60 -20.09
C PHE A 353 -10.59 18.08 -18.80
N PHE A 354 -11.92 17.97 -18.78
CA PHE A 354 -12.66 17.47 -17.61
C PHE A 354 -12.35 15.99 -17.32
N THR A 355 -12.17 15.18 -18.36
CA THR A 355 -11.80 13.77 -18.26
C THR A 355 -10.44 13.61 -17.59
N VAL A 356 -9.44 14.41 -17.97
CA VAL A 356 -8.11 14.42 -17.30
C VAL A 356 -8.23 14.75 -15.81
N TRP A 357 -9.01 15.79 -15.46
CA TRP A 357 -9.27 16.15 -14.06
C TRP A 357 -9.92 15.02 -13.26
N ILE A 358 -10.97 14.39 -13.81
CA ILE A 358 -11.68 13.28 -13.16
C ILE A 358 -10.73 12.08 -12.97
N LEU A 359 -10.05 11.63 -14.03
CA LEU A 359 -9.13 10.49 -13.98
C LEU A 359 -8.00 10.69 -12.95
N CYS A 360 -7.38 11.87 -12.93
CA CYS A 360 -6.29 12.15 -11.99
C CYS A 360 -6.79 12.33 -10.54
N SER A 361 -8.02 12.82 -10.33
CA SER A 361 -8.60 13.00 -8.98
C SER A 361 -9.17 11.70 -8.39
N LEU A 362 -9.61 10.76 -9.24
CA LEU A 362 -10.18 9.49 -8.83
C LEU A 362 -9.21 8.63 -8.00
N THR A 363 -7.94 8.55 -8.40
CA THR A 363 -6.92 7.73 -7.72
C THR A 363 -6.66 8.16 -6.27
N PRO A 364 -6.27 9.41 -5.94
CA PRO A 364 -6.04 9.81 -4.56
C PRO A 364 -7.32 9.78 -3.72
N TYR A 365 -8.49 10.06 -4.32
CA TYR A 365 -9.77 9.92 -3.63
C TYR A 365 -10.11 8.45 -3.30
N PHE A 366 -9.84 7.53 -4.23
CA PHE A 366 -9.99 6.09 -4.03
C PHE A 366 -9.07 5.60 -2.91
N VAL A 367 -7.77 5.92 -2.96
CA VAL A 367 -6.78 5.53 -1.95
C VAL A 367 -7.18 6.09 -0.58
N TYR A 368 -7.53 7.37 -0.50
CA TYR A 368 -8.03 8.00 0.74
C TYR A 368 -9.24 7.26 1.30
N LYS A 369 -10.27 6.98 0.48
CA LYS A 369 -11.47 6.26 0.90
C LYS A 369 -11.17 4.82 1.31
N LEU A 370 -10.29 4.13 0.58
CA LEU A 370 -9.88 2.76 0.88
C LEU A 370 -9.20 2.65 2.24
N LEU A 371 -8.20 3.50 2.47
CA LEU A 371 -7.45 3.52 3.74
C LEU A 371 -8.35 4.00 4.90
N ARG A 372 -9.14 5.06 4.70
CA ARG A 372 -10.03 5.63 5.73
C ARG A 372 -11.19 4.71 6.12
N ASN A 373 -11.85 4.09 5.15
CA ASN A 373 -13.09 3.35 5.39
C ASN A 373 -12.86 1.84 5.59
N ILE A 374 -11.76 1.26 5.09
CA ILE A 374 -11.51 -0.19 5.17
C ILE A 374 -10.27 -0.49 6.00
N SER A 375 -9.09 0.03 5.64
CA SER A 375 -7.84 -0.38 6.31
C SER A 375 -7.74 0.13 7.75
N ILE A 376 -8.06 1.40 8.01
CA ILE A 376 -8.03 1.98 9.37
C ILE A 376 -9.02 1.29 10.32
N PRO A 377 -10.32 1.11 9.97
CA PRO A 377 -11.27 0.46 10.87
C PRO A 377 -10.89 -0.98 11.23
N VAL A 378 -10.44 -1.79 10.26
CA VAL A 378 -10.02 -3.18 10.52
C VAL A 378 -8.82 -3.27 11.47
N ILE A 379 -7.90 -2.30 11.40
CA ILE A 379 -6.75 -2.25 12.31
C ILE A 379 -7.16 -1.71 13.68
N GLU A 380 -7.94 -0.63 13.74
CA GLU A 380 -8.38 -0.05 15.02
C GLU A 380 -9.31 -0.99 15.79
N GLU A 381 -10.18 -1.76 15.12
CA GLU A 381 -11.00 -2.81 15.76
C GLU A 381 -10.12 -3.87 16.45
N LYS A 382 -9.04 -4.32 15.78
CA LYS A 382 -8.07 -5.25 16.37
C LYS A 382 -7.31 -4.63 17.54
N MET A 383 -6.82 -3.40 17.38
CA MET A 383 -6.10 -2.69 18.45
C MET A 383 -7.01 -2.41 19.67
N ASP A 384 -8.29 -2.12 19.44
CA ASP A 384 -9.26 -1.96 20.52
C ASP A 384 -9.51 -3.28 21.25
N TRP A 385 -9.70 -4.37 20.52
CA TRP A 385 -9.87 -5.70 21.12
C TRP A 385 -8.68 -6.11 21.99
N GLU A 386 -7.46 -5.73 21.59
CA GLU A 386 -6.22 -6.04 22.33
C GLU A 386 -5.93 -5.06 23.49
N TYR A 387 -6.24 -3.76 23.36
CA TYR A 387 -5.70 -2.71 24.25
C TYR A 387 -6.72 -1.73 24.85
N MET A 388 -8.03 -1.83 24.57
CA MET A 388 -9.01 -0.82 25.02
C MET A 388 -9.12 -0.66 26.55
N GLU A 389 -8.75 -1.68 27.33
CA GLU A 389 -8.72 -1.62 28.80
C GLU A 389 -7.55 -0.80 29.35
N ILE A 390 -6.50 -0.58 28.55
CA ILE A 390 -5.31 0.18 28.93
C ILE A 390 -5.61 1.69 28.86
N LYS A 391 -5.42 2.39 29.99
CA LYS A 391 -5.75 3.82 30.12
C LYS A 391 -4.95 4.68 29.15
N GLU A 392 -3.67 4.36 29.00
CA GLU A 392 -2.70 5.05 28.14
C GLU A 392 -3.09 4.91 26.66
N TYR A 393 -3.56 3.73 26.25
CA TYR A 393 -4.08 3.50 24.89
C TYR A 393 -5.34 4.32 24.64
N ARG A 394 -6.30 4.37 25.59
CA ARG A 394 -7.50 5.20 25.46
C ARG A 394 -7.16 6.69 25.33
N ILE A 395 -6.22 7.19 26.13
CA ILE A 395 -5.76 8.58 26.09
C ILE A 395 -5.09 8.87 24.74
N TRP A 396 -4.10 8.07 24.32
CA TRP A 396 -3.44 8.22 23.02
C TRP A 396 -4.45 8.17 21.87
N ARG A 397 -5.39 7.21 21.89
CA ARG A 397 -6.40 7.06 20.85
C ARG A 397 -7.33 8.27 20.77
N ARG A 398 -7.78 8.81 21.91
CA ARG A 398 -8.63 10.01 22.00
C ARG A 398 -7.88 11.25 21.54
N ASP A 399 -6.72 11.52 22.12
CA ASP A 399 -5.97 12.78 21.97
C ASP A 399 -5.26 12.86 20.62
N ARG A 400 -4.93 11.70 20.02
CA ARG A 400 -4.38 11.59 18.67
C ARG A 400 -5.46 11.14 17.70
N THR A 401 -6.64 11.78 17.74
CA THR A 401 -7.74 11.52 16.80
C THR A 401 -7.43 11.98 15.38
N LEU A 402 -6.48 11.31 14.73
CA LEU A 402 -6.14 11.57 13.35
C LEU A 402 -7.20 10.93 12.43
N ARG A 403 -8.30 11.66 12.25
CA ARG A 403 -8.76 11.87 10.87
C ARG A 403 -7.56 12.44 10.12
N ILE A 404 -7.23 11.83 8.98
CA ILE A 404 -6.08 12.12 8.11
C ILE A 404 -5.76 13.62 8.09
N TRP A 405 -4.48 14.05 8.01
CA TRP A 405 -3.95 15.44 8.14
C TRP A 405 -4.61 16.52 7.22
N LEU A 406 -5.62 16.13 6.45
CA LEU A 406 -6.50 16.91 5.58
C LEU A 406 -7.84 17.29 6.28
N ASP A 407 -8.32 16.49 7.24
CA ASP A 407 -9.53 16.75 8.02
C ASP A 407 -9.16 17.68 9.20
N GLY A 408 -9.03 18.99 8.94
CA GLY A 408 -8.95 20.05 9.96
C GLY A 408 -10.21 20.23 10.81
N ALA A 409 -11.05 19.20 10.90
CA ALA A 409 -12.30 19.15 11.64
C ALA A 409 -12.11 18.32 12.91
N GLY A 410 -11.63 18.98 13.97
CA GLY A 410 -11.67 18.40 15.31
C GLY A 410 -13.12 18.10 15.70
N ILE A 411 -13.40 16.84 16.05
CA ILE A 411 -14.56 16.51 16.87
C ILE A 411 -14.03 16.11 18.23
N ILE A 412 -14.06 17.09 19.12
CA ILE A 412 -13.82 16.94 20.55
C ILE A 412 -14.93 16.00 21.07
N TYR A 413 -14.57 14.76 21.39
CA TYR A 413 -15.34 13.99 22.37
C TYR A 413 -14.96 14.53 23.75
N GLY A 414 -15.59 15.64 24.12
CA GLY A 414 -15.51 16.19 25.46
C GLY A 414 -16.18 15.24 26.44
N CYS A 415 -15.63 15.15 27.64
CA CYS A 415 -16.36 14.57 28.75
C CYS A 415 -17.55 15.50 29.08
N ALA A 416 -18.74 14.93 29.07
CA ALA A 416 -19.83 15.23 29.97
C ALA A 416 -20.42 13.87 30.38
#